data_AF-A0A336LLJ7-F1
#
_entry.id   AF-A0A336LLJ7-F1
#
_cell.length_a   1.000
_cell.length_b   1.000
_cell.length_c   1.000
_cell.angle_alpha   90.00
_cell.angle_beta   90.00
_cell.angle_gamma   90.00
#
_symmetry.space_group_name_H-M   'P 1'
#
loop_
_entity.id
_entity.type
_entity.pdbx_description
1 polymer ?
#
loop_
_entity_poly.entity_id
_entity_poly.type
_entity_poly.pdbx_seq_one_letter_code
_entity_poly.pdbx_strand_id
1 'polypeptide(L)'
;MSDSSQHEEQIECPLCMEPLDVDDLSFYPCSCGYQICRFCWHRIRTDENELCPACRKAYSENPADFTPLSQEQVKLWSRILMKMNLSTLDQNLIKSPFLFEI
;
A
#
# COMPACT_ATOMS: atom_id res chain seq x y z
N MET A 1 -29.51 26.50 -9.17
CA MET A 1 -28.11 26.03 -9.18
C MET A 1 -28.11 24.66 -8.54
N SER A 2 -28.07 23.61 -9.34
CA SER A 2 -27.98 22.22 -8.90
C SER A 2 -26.51 21.88 -8.77
N ASP A 3 -26.01 21.93 -7.54
CA ASP A 3 -24.67 21.49 -7.18
C ASP A 3 -24.64 19.96 -7.22
N SER A 4 -24.43 19.40 -8.41
CA SER A 4 -24.04 18.00 -8.58
C SER A 4 -22.58 17.85 -8.17
N SER A 5 -22.31 17.99 -6.88
CA SER A 5 -21.04 17.58 -6.31
C SER A 5 -21.00 16.06 -6.35
N GLN A 6 -20.36 15.50 -7.38
CA GLN A 6 -19.81 14.15 -7.32
C GLN A 6 -18.71 14.22 -6.27
N HIS A 7 -19.11 14.12 -5.00
CA HIS A 7 -18.17 13.83 -3.94
C HIS A 7 -17.78 12.37 -4.17
N GLU A 8 -16.73 12.16 -4.96
CA GLU A 8 -15.93 10.93 -4.82
C GLU A 8 -15.55 10.89 -3.34
N GLU A 9 -16.28 10.08 -2.56
CA GLU A 9 -16.00 9.83 -1.16
C GLU A 9 -14.57 9.28 -1.10
N GLN A 10 -13.61 10.16 -0.88
CA GLN A 10 -12.22 9.78 -0.68
C GLN A 10 -12.19 8.89 0.56
N ILE A 11 -11.73 7.65 0.39
CA ILE A 11 -11.64 6.72 1.50
C ILE A 11 -10.55 7.25 2.42
N GLU A 12 -10.91 7.56 3.66
CA GLU A 12 -9.99 8.08 4.67
C GLU A 12 -9.60 6.99 5.68
N CYS A 13 -8.39 7.10 6.22
CA CYS A 13 -7.94 6.25 7.31
C CYS A 13 -8.77 6.55 8.58
N PRO A 14 -9.39 5.55 9.23
CA PRO A 14 -10.24 5.77 10.39
C PRO A 14 -9.46 6.20 11.66
N LEU A 15 -8.13 6.18 11.62
CA LEU A 15 -7.27 6.54 12.75
C LEU A 15 -6.74 7.97 12.67
N CYS A 16 -6.39 8.45 11.47
CA CYS A 16 -5.84 9.79 11.27
C CYS A 16 -6.77 10.74 10.49
N MET A 17 -7.88 10.25 9.95
CA MET A 17 -8.83 11.03 9.11
C MET A 17 -8.15 11.66 7.89
N GLU A 18 -7.08 11.05 7.40
CA GLU A 18 -6.39 11.46 6.17
C GLU A 18 -6.80 10.54 5.01
N PRO A 19 -6.88 11.07 3.78
CA PRO A 19 -7.23 10.28 2.60
C PRO A 19 -6.19 9.16 2.38
N LEU A 20 -6.67 7.97 2.04
CA LEU A 20 -5.81 6.84 1.70
C LEU A 20 -5.20 7.05 0.32
N ASP A 21 -3.88 6.86 0.24
CA ASP A 21 -3.17 6.80 -1.04
C ASP A 21 -3.58 5.58 -1.86
N VAL A 22 -3.33 5.61 -3.17
CA VAL A 22 -3.68 4.52 -4.11
C VAL A 22 -3.15 3.16 -3.64
N ASP A 23 -1.94 3.15 -3.10
CA ASP A 23 -1.32 1.92 -2.59
C ASP A 23 -1.98 1.45 -1.29
N ASP A 24 -2.53 2.36 -0.50
CA ASP A 24 -3.19 2.08 0.79
C ASP A 24 -4.64 1.60 0.59
N LEU A 25 -5.29 1.91 -0.53
CA LEU A 25 -6.63 1.43 -0.87
C LEU A 25 -6.76 -0.10 -0.94
N SER A 26 -5.64 -0.78 -1.24
CA SER A 26 -5.57 -2.24 -1.27
C SER A 26 -4.82 -2.85 -0.08
N PHE A 27 -4.48 -2.02 0.93
CA PHE A 27 -3.71 -2.43 2.09
C PHE A 27 -4.62 -2.80 3.27
N TYR A 28 -4.65 -4.09 3.61
CA TYR A 28 -5.42 -4.64 4.72
C TYR A 28 -4.49 -5.40 5.67
N PRO A 29 -3.83 -4.72 6.62
CA PRO A 29 -2.78 -5.36 7.42
C PRO A 29 -3.31 -6.47 8.33
N CYS A 30 -4.62 -6.51 8.59
CA CYS A 30 -5.27 -7.57 9.35
C CYS A 30 -6.28 -8.33 8.48
N SER A 31 -6.30 -9.66 8.63
CA SER A 31 -7.25 -10.55 7.98
C SER A 31 -8.72 -10.34 8.39
N CYS A 32 -8.99 -9.48 9.39
CA CYS A 32 -10.37 -9.07 9.70
C CYS A 32 -10.93 -8.05 8.70
N GLY A 33 -10.13 -7.53 7.77
CA GLY A 33 -10.55 -6.55 6.76
C GLY A 33 -10.57 -5.11 7.27
N TYR A 34 -10.03 -4.83 8.46
CA TYR A 34 -9.92 -3.46 8.96
C TYR A 34 -8.80 -2.70 8.25
N GLN A 35 -9.20 -1.74 7.42
CA GLN A 35 -8.29 -0.91 6.63
C GLN A 35 -7.81 0.31 7.42
N ILE A 36 -6.51 0.57 7.34
CA ILE A 36 -5.82 1.73 7.90
C ILE A 36 -4.67 2.10 6.96
N CYS A 37 -4.20 3.35 7.00
CA CYS A 37 -3.03 3.75 6.21
C CYS A 37 -1.74 3.07 6.72
N ARG A 38 -0.73 3.01 5.84
CA ARG A 38 0.58 2.40 6.17
C ARG A 38 1.29 3.08 7.34
N PHE A 39 1.16 4.40 7.47
CA PHE A 39 1.78 5.15 8.58
C PHE A 39 1.17 4.78 9.93
N CYS A 40 -0.16 4.68 10.01
CA CYS A 40 -0.82 4.28 11.25
C CYS A 40 -0.50 2.82 11.60
N TRP A 41 -0.46 1.92 10.62
CA TRP A 41 -0.01 0.55 10.85
C TRP A 41 1.42 0.48 11.41
N HIS A 42 2.35 1.26 10.85
CA HIS A 42 3.73 1.32 11.33
C HIS A 42 3.78 1.80 12.78
N ARG A 43 3.11 2.91 13.10
CA ARG A 43 3.05 3.44 14.47
C ARG A 43 2.50 2.44 15.48
N ILE A 44 1.44 1.71 15.14
CA ILE A 44 0.87 0.69 16.04
C ILE A 44 1.88 -0.44 16.32
N ARG A 45 2.69 -0.80 15.32
CA ARG A 45 3.71 -1.85 15.45
C ARG A 45 4.97 -1.40 16.20
N THR A 46 5.32 -0.12 16.17
CA THR A 46 6.56 0.37 16.80
C THR A 46 6.30 0.93 18.19
N ASP A 47 5.19 1.63 18.38
CA ASP A 47 4.97 2.49 19.54
C ASP A 47 3.80 2.01 20.42
N GLU A 48 2.99 1.07 19.92
CA GLU A 48 1.81 0.56 20.62
C GLU A 48 1.90 -0.97 20.87
N ASN A 49 0.76 -1.65 20.97
CA ASN A 49 0.67 -3.05 21.38
C ASN A 49 0.72 -4.05 20.20
N GLU A 50 0.96 -3.58 18.98
CA GLU A 50 1.00 -4.39 17.75
C GLU A 50 -0.31 -5.13 17.40
N LEU A 51 -1.43 -4.80 18.06
CA LEU A 51 -2.73 -5.42 17.84
C LEU A 51 -3.59 -4.58 16.91
N CYS A 52 -4.37 -5.24 16.06
CA CYS A 52 -5.39 -4.60 15.25
C CYS A 52 -6.41 -3.85 16.14
N PRO A 53 -6.68 -2.54 15.90
CA PRO A 53 -7.63 -1.77 16.70
C PRO A 53 -9.04 -2.33 16.73
N ALA A 54 -9.48 -2.99 15.64
CA ALA A 54 -10.82 -3.53 15.52
C ALA A 54 -10.98 -4.90 16.19
N CYS A 55 -10.06 -5.83 15.93
CA CYS A 55 -10.23 -7.23 16.36
C CYS A 55 -9.26 -7.69 17.46
N ARG A 56 -8.33 -6.83 17.86
CA ARG A 56 -7.30 -7.08 18.90
C ARG A 56 -6.41 -8.30 18.63
N LYS A 57 -6.30 -8.76 17.38
CA LYS A 57 -5.34 -9.79 16.97
C LYS A 57 -4.02 -9.14 16.57
N ALA A 58 -2.91 -9.81 16.88
CA ALA A 58 -1.62 -9.41 16.36
C ALA A 58 -1.64 -9.40 14.83
N TYR A 59 -1.01 -8.40 14.23
CA TYR A 59 -0.79 -8.39 12.78
C TYR A 59 0.08 -9.58 12.36
N SER A 60 -0.15 -10.13 11.16
CA SER A 60 0.74 -11.16 10.60
C SER A 60 2.12 -10.55 10.31
N GLU A 61 3.18 -11.34 10.45
CA GLU A 61 4.54 -10.86 10.17
C GLU A 61 4.75 -10.45 8.71
N ASN A 62 3.91 -10.95 7.79
CA ASN A 62 3.76 -10.49 6.42
C ASN A 62 2.35 -9.90 6.21
N PRO A 63 2.17 -8.58 6.32
CA PRO A 63 0.90 -7.91 5.99
C PRO A 63 0.83 -7.50 4.51
N ALA A 64 1.95 -7.55 3.80
CA ALA A 64 1.98 -7.50 2.35
C ALA A 64 2.05 -8.95 1.86
N ASP A 65 0.90 -9.62 1.80
CA ASP A 65 0.79 -10.88 1.06
C ASP A 65 1.03 -10.56 -0.43
N PHE A 66 2.31 -10.47 -0.79
CA PHE A 66 2.75 -10.38 -2.16
C PHE A 66 2.47 -11.75 -2.77
N THR A 67 1.32 -11.88 -3.43
CA THR A 67 1.11 -13.01 -4.32
C THR A 67 2.04 -12.80 -5.52
N PRO A 68 3.12 -13.60 -5.68
CA PRO A 68 3.97 -13.45 -6.83
C PRO A 68 3.14 -13.64 -8.09
N LEU A 69 3.35 -12.76 -9.07
CA LEU A 69 2.69 -12.87 -10.36
C LEU A 69 2.97 -14.26 -10.94
N SER A 70 1.92 -14.92 -11.44
CA SER A 70 2.07 -16.17 -12.17
C SER A 70 2.97 -15.99 -13.39
N GLN A 71 3.57 -17.08 -13.88
CA GLN A 71 4.47 -17.02 -15.04
C GLN A 71 3.78 -16.45 -16.30
N GLU A 72 2.47 -16.63 -16.42
CA GLU A 72 1.64 -16.07 -17.49
C GLU A 72 1.45 -14.56 -17.33
N GLN A 73 1.15 -14.10 -16.10
CA GLN A 73 1.09 -12.69 -15.78
C GLN A 73 2.43 -12.02 -16.05
N VAL A 74 3.55 -12.56 -15.54
CA VAL A 74 4.89 -12.01 -15.79
C VAL A 74 5.16 -11.85 -17.29
N LYS A 75 4.86 -12.86 -18.11
CA LYS A 75 5.01 -12.79 -19.57
C LYS A 75 4.12 -11.72 -20.21
N LEU A 76 2.88 -11.57 -19.73
CA LEU A 76 1.94 -10.55 -20.22
C LEU A 76 2.44 -9.15 -19.88
N TRP A 77 2.80 -8.90 -18.62
CA TRP A 77 3.37 -7.63 -18.15
C TRP A 77 4.67 -7.30 -18.88
N SER A 78 5.59 -8.27 -19.06
CA SER A 78 6.81 -8.07 -19.86
C SER A 78 6.50 -7.68 -21.31
N ARG A 79 5.49 -8.29 -21.94
CA ARG A 79 5.07 -7.95 -23.31
C ARG A 79 4.43 -6.57 -23.42
N ILE A 80 3.65 -6.18 -22.41
CA ILE A 80 3.03 -4.84 -22.33
C ILE A 80 4.11 -3.78 -22.16
N LEU A 81 5.06 -4.01 -21.24
CA LEU A 81 6.21 -3.13 -21.02
C LEU A 81 7.14 -3.04 -22.23
N MET A 82 7.34 -4.12 -23.00
CA MET A 82 8.13 -4.10 -24.24
C MET A 82 7.45 -3.34 -25.40
N LYS A 83 6.13 -3.15 -25.35
CA LYS A 83 5.37 -2.38 -26.36
C LYS A 83 5.26 -0.89 -26.04
N MET A 84 5.43 -0.51 -24.77
CA MET A 84 5.61 0.88 -24.35
C MET A 84 7.10 1.18 -24.33
N ASN A 85 7.61 1.80 -25.39
CA ASN A 85 9.02 2.18 -25.58
C ASN A 85 9.68 2.64 -24.27
N LEU A 86 10.58 1.82 -23.73
CA LEU A 86 11.23 1.97 -22.44
C LEU A 86 12.40 2.96 -22.52
N SER A 87 12.14 4.20 -22.93
CA SER A 87 13.17 5.26 -23.01
C SER A 87 13.23 6.19 -21.79
N THR A 88 12.43 5.97 -20.75
CA THR A 88 12.41 6.86 -19.57
C THR A 88 12.30 6.16 -18.20
N LEU A 89 12.72 4.90 -18.05
CA LEU A 89 13.09 4.41 -16.70
C LEU A 89 14.60 4.61 -16.50
N ASP A 90 14.92 5.78 -15.95
CA ASP A 90 16.22 6.10 -15.38
C ASP A 90 16.61 5.01 -14.38
N GLN A 91 17.76 4.37 -14.59
CA GLN A 91 18.27 3.23 -13.80
C GLN A 91 18.78 3.67 -12.40
N ASN A 92 18.15 4.66 -11.76
CA ASN A 92 18.67 5.34 -10.57
C ASN A 92 17.81 5.22 -9.30
N LEU A 93 16.74 4.40 -9.27
CA LEU A 93 15.96 4.14 -8.04
C LEU A 93 16.29 2.81 -7.34
N ILE A 94 17.35 2.10 -7.76
CA ILE A 94 17.90 0.94 -7.03
C ILE A 94 19.22 1.31 -6.30
N LYS A 95 19.62 2.59 -6.30
CA LYS A 95 20.78 3.09 -5.55
C LYS A 95 20.43 4.36 -4.76
N SER A 96 19.55 4.25 -3.77
CA SER A 96 19.47 5.24 -2.70
C SER A 96 20.04 4.65 -1.39
N PRO A 97 20.98 5.34 -0.71
CA PRO A 97 21.91 4.79 0.29
C PRO A 97 21.34 4.66 1.72
N PHE A 98 20.06 4.33 1.89
CA PHE A 98 19.39 4.43 3.20
C PHE A 98 19.56 3.22 4.14
N LEU A 99 20.72 2.55 4.11
CA LEU A 99 21.14 1.58 5.12
C LEU A 99 22.67 1.59 5.23
N PHE A 100 23.20 2.60 5.92
CA PHE A 100 24.31 2.47 6.89
C PHE A 100 24.66 3.87 7.43
N GLU A 101 23.90 4.34 8.41
CA GLU A 101 24.43 5.22 9.47
C GLU A 101 23.53 5.08 10.69
N ILE A 102 24.18 5.28 11.84
CA ILE A 102 23.80 4.96 13.23
C ILE A 102 22.48 5.63 13.66
#